data_AF-A0A963E8L5-F1
#
_entry.id   AF-A0A963E8L5-F1
#
_cell.length_a   1.000
_cell.length_b   1.000
_cell.length_c   1.000
_cell.angle_alpha   90.00
_cell.angle_beta   90.00
_cell.angle_gamma   90.00
#
_symmetry.space_group_name_H-M   'P 1'
#
loop_
_entity.id
_entity.type
_entity.pdbx_description
1 polymer ?
#
loop_
_entity_poly.entity_id
_entity_poly.type
_entity_poly.pdbx_seq_one_letter_code
_entity_poly.pdbx_strand_id
1 'polypeptide(L)'
;MNTHGRNDSRKLAIATLSPVHIGCGEVYEPSGFVIHEDLLHVLEPADLSLALSDAEHKRLAALAEQPEPVGAIQRFFRDSAARFADLARQQVVVADALAREYAEKVGRPTQRDPSGQATYNSFQLARTAFRPVDGTAYLPGSSLKGSIRTAWLNHLNADVPLTSAEKADKRRASQSLEQRLLKYAAGKFENDPFRKLALADAHPEDESTPPPTRVLYAISKKKRPPRADERSSPELKVFLETIPEALPTAFLGEMRFAPGATILWDALCDACNGFYRPQLEAELDHPVLGPLLDHKWRPMISDLLAEELGDLIKARQGLLLRVGRHSGAESVTIGGVRSIRILGPRVDGKQQFDFRASSTEKRYASLTRAGDCGLLPFGWLWVDACDDRHRHLSDAVRQKLAVHSQALREAHQERLLQLEEKTEQRAAAAIVLASRKHAEEAAARAEVEAQEARARSLAAMSPNRRRVEEFIADFAARAEQLRGNRENANAVFHNRARALAQDAVAWTHEERVAAADAIEQWLPQVVKVQIKEERKKLKLSMLRTP
;
A
#
# COMPACT_ATOMS: atom_id res chain seq x y z
N MET A 1 -23.70 -28.68 41.57
CA MET A 1 -22.35 -28.89 41.03
C MET A 1 -22.18 -27.95 39.85
N ASN A 2 -21.44 -26.85 40.03
CA ASN A 2 -21.20 -25.86 39.00
C ASN A 2 -20.27 -26.44 37.92
N THR A 3 -20.83 -26.95 36.83
CA THR A 3 -20.07 -27.22 35.61
C THR A 3 -19.69 -25.88 34.97
N HIS A 4 -18.61 -25.27 35.47
CA HIS A 4 -17.90 -24.24 34.70
C HIS A 4 -17.41 -24.92 33.42
N GLY A 5 -18.17 -24.79 32.34
CA GLY A 5 -17.76 -25.27 31.03
C GLY A 5 -16.44 -24.59 30.68
N ARG A 6 -15.34 -25.34 30.69
CA ARG A 6 -14.07 -24.87 30.15
C ARG A 6 -14.33 -24.50 28.70
N ASN A 7 -14.30 -23.21 28.38
CA ASN A 7 -14.04 -22.78 27.02
C ASN A 7 -12.66 -23.34 26.66
N ASP A 8 -12.63 -24.35 25.80
CA ASP A 8 -11.37 -24.86 25.25
C ASP A 8 -10.94 -23.87 24.17
N SER A 9 -9.92 -23.08 24.47
CA SER A 9 -9.30 -22.14 23.54
C SER A 9 -7.87 -22.59 23.28
N ARG A 10 -7.47 -22.52 22.02
CA ARG A 10 -6.13 -22.86 21.54
C ARG A 10 -5.55 -21.68 20.79
N LYS A 11 -4.37 -21.25 21.24
CA LYS A 11 -3.51 -20.35 20.48
C LYS A 11 -2.92 -21.13 19.31
N LEU A 12 -2.90 -20.50 18.15
CA LEU A 12 -2.39 -21.08 16.91
C LEU A 12 -1.18 -20.28 16.45
N ALA A 13 -0.07 -20.96 16.19
CA ALA A 13 1.04 -20.41 15.44
C ALA A 13 0.99 -20.98 14.02
N ILE A 14 0.94 -20.14 13.00
CA ILE A 14 0.71 -20.55 11.62
C ILE A 14 1.98 -20.30 10.81
N ALA A 15 2.54 -21.39 10.30
CA ALA A 15 3.67 -21.37 9.38
C ALA A 15 3.18 -21.47 7.93
N THR A 16 3.75 -20.69 7.03
CA THR A 16 3.56 -20.92 5.59
C THR A 16 4.55 -21.98 5.14
N LEU A 17 4.04 -23.09 4.61
CA LEU A 17 4.90 -24.11 4.01
C LEU A 17 5.17 -23.77 2.55
N SER A 18 4.21 -23.16 1.86
CA SER A 18 4.34 -22.73 0.46
C SER A 18 3.70 -21.35 0.24
N PRO A 19 3.84 -20.71 -0.94
CA PRO A 19 3.29 -19.38 -1.16
C PRO A 19 1.77 -19.34 -1.00
N VAL A 20 1.27 -18.35 -0.26
CA VAL A 20 -0.16 -18.20 0.04
C VAL A 20 -0.68 -16.89 -0.54
N HIS A 21 -1.79 -16.98 -1.29
CA HIS A 21 -2.56 -15.82 -1.73
C HIS A 21 -4.01 -15.97 -1.30
N ILE A 22 -4.49 -15.09 -0.43
CA ILE A 22 -5.90 -14.99 -0.09
C ILE A 22 -6.48 -13.81 -0.86
N GLY A 23 -7.36 -14.07 -1.82
CA GLY A 23 -7.91 -13.00 -2.65
C GLY A 23 -8.82 -12.07 -1.86
N CYS A 24 -8.53 -10.77 -1.89
CA CYS A 24 -9.37 -9.71 -1.30
C CYS A 24 -10.22 -8.95 -2.33
N GLY A 25 -10.01 -9.22 -3.63
CA GLY A 25 -10.69 -8.52 -4.72
C GLY A 25 -9.99 -7.24 -5.18
N GLU A 26 -8.97 -6.79 -4.45
CA GLU A 26 -8.15 -5.64 -4.82
C GLU A 26 -6.95 -6.03 -5.69
N VAL A 27 -6.47 -5.06 -6.46
CA VAL A 27 -5.30 -5.18 -7.32
C VAL A 27 -4.41 -3.95 -7.13
N TYR A 28 -3.10 -4.11 -7.30
CA TYR A 28 -2.24 -2.97 -7.60
C TYR A 28 -2.55 -2.51 -9.02
N GLU A 29 -3.08 -1.29 -9.15
CA GLU A 29 -3.36 -0.67 -10.44
C GLU A 29 -2.10 0.03 -10.98
N PRO A 30 -1.88 0.06 -12.31
CA PRO A 30 -0.67 0.63 -12.91
C PRO A 30 -0.36 2.10 -12.56
N SER A 31 -1.35 2.88 -12.12
CA SER A 31 -1.17 4.26 -11.65
C SER A 31 -0.91 4.36 -10.15
N GLY A 32 -1.10 3.27 -9.40
CA GLY A 32 -0.91 3.19 -7.95
C GLY A 32 0.43 2.56 -7.54
N PHE A 33 1.33 2.28 -8.49
CA PHE A 33 2.67 1.80 -8.18
C PHE A 33 3.70 2.16 -9.26
N VAL A 34 4.98 2.09 -8.88
CA VAL A 34 6.10 1.97 -9.82
C VAL A 34 6.96 0.76 -9.47
N ILE A 35 7.64 0.18 -10.46
CA ILE A 35 8.64 -0.86 -10.21
C ILE A 35 10.03 -0.25 -10.42
N HIS A 36 10.86 -0.31 -9.38
CA HIS A 36 12.23 0.19 -9.37
C HIS A 36 13.09 -0.72 -8.48
N GLU A 37 14.26 -1.14 -8.97
CA GLU A 37 15.17 -2.08 -8.28
C GLU A 37 14.47 -3.38 -7.83
N ASP A 38 13.70 -4.00 -8.73
CA ASP A 38 12.95 -5.25 -8.49
C ASP A 38 11.92 -5.18 -7.32
N LEU A 39 11.61 -3.97 -6.87
CA LEU A 39 10.59 -3.68 -5.88
C LEU A 39 9.42 -2.96 -6.52
N LEU A 40 8.20 -3.36 -6.16
CA LEU A 40 6.99 -2.59 -6.38
C LEU A 40 6.85 -1.59 -5.24
N HIS A 41 6.82 -0.32 -5.58
CA HIS A 41 6.68 0.82 -4.69
C HIS A 41 5.25 1.34 -4.80
N VAL A 42 4.46 1.17 -3.73
CA VAL A 42 3.06 1.59 -3.69
C VAL A 42 3.00 3.11 -3.59
N LEU A 43 2.21 3.74 -4.46
CA LEU A 43 2.02 5.18 -4.50
C LEU A 43 0.68 5.55 -3.87
N GLU A 44 0.73 6.33 -2.81
CA GLU A 44 -0.46 6.95 -2.24
C GLU A 44 -0.88 8.16 -3.07
N PRO A 45 -2.14 8.25 -3.53
CA PRO A 45 -2.59 9.36 -4.38
C PRO A 45 -2.35 10.75 -3.77
N ALA A 46 -2.49 10.88 -2.44
CA ALA A 46 -2.25 12.13 -1.75
C ALA A 46 -0.78 12.56 -1.79
N ASP A 47 0.15 11.63 -1.50
CA ASP A 47 1.58 11.90 -1.54
C ASP A 47 2.07 12.19 -2.96
N LEU A 48 1.55 11.42 -3.93
CA LEU A 48 1.85 11.62 -5.35
C LEU A 48 1.39 13.02 -5.81
N SER A 49 0.17 13.44 -5.44
CA SER A 49 -0.36 14.76 -5.80
C SER A 49 0.49 15.90 -5.26
N LEU A 50 0.98 15.79 -4.03
CA LEU A 50 1.86 16.77 -3.40
C LEU A 50 3.27 16.81 -4.03
N ALA A 51 3.74 15.67 -4.53
CA ALA A 51 5.07 15.55 -5.14
C ALA A 51 5.12 16.05 -6.60
N LEU A 52 3.97 16.17 -7.26
CA LEU A 52 3.86 16.67 -8.63
C LEU A 52 3.84 18.21 -8.65
N SER A 53 4.66 18.79 -9.52
CA SER A 53 4.59 20.23 -9.81
C SER A 53 3.35 20.61 -10.64
N ASP A 54 2.96 21.88 -10.64
CA ASP A 54 1.86 22.38 -11.47
C ASP A 54 2.03 22.06 -12.96
N ALA A 55 3.28 22.09 -13.45
CA ALA A 55 3.59 21.73 -14.82
C ALA A 55 3.38 20.23 -15.10
N GLU A 56 3.70 19.36 -14.14
CA GLU A 56 3.49 17.92 -14.24
C GLU A 56 2.02 17.55 -14.10
N HIS A 57 1.27 18.21 -13.23
CA HIS A 57 -0.19 18.09 -13.15
C HIS A 57 -0.85 18.42 -14.50
N LYS A 58 -0.48 19.57 -15.09
CA LYS A 58 -0.94 19.95 -16.44
C LYS A 58 -0.52 18.94 -17.50
N ARG A 59 0.70 18.40 -17.41
CA ARG A 59 1.20 17.39 -18.33
C ARG A 59 0.41 16.09 -18.22
N LEU A 60 0.13 15.60 -17.02
CA LEU A 60 -0.67 14.39 -16.79
C LEU A 60 -2.09 14.55 -17.31
N ALA A 61 -2.73 15.69 -17.05
CA ALA A 61 -4.03 16.02 -17.62
C ALA A 61 -4.00 15.99 -19.15
N ALA A 62 -2.98 16.60 -19.77
CA ALA A 62 -2.82 16.56 -21.22
C ALA A 62 -2.55 15.16 -21.78
N LEU A 63 -1.86 14.28 -21.05
CA LEU A 63 -1.64 12.87 -21.45
C LEU A 63 -2.95 12.07 -21.42
N ALA A 64 -3.86 12.38 -20.49
CA ALA A 64 -5.16 11.71 -20.37
C ALA A 64 -6.09 12.00 -21.56
N GLU A 65 -5.93 13.15 -22.21
CA GLU A 65 -6.72 13.57 -23.38
C GLU A 65 -6.14 13.05 -24.72
N GLN A 66 -5.01 12.34 -24.71
CA GLN A 66 -4.41 11.80 -25.93
C GLN A 66 -5.18 10.58 -26.47
N PRO A 67 -5.04 10.22 -27.77
CA PRO A 67 -5.69 9.05 -28.35
C PRO A 67 -5.32 7.71 -27.69
N GLU A 68 -4.12 7.61 -27.11
CA GLU A 68 -3.63 6.41 -26.43
C GLU A 68 -3.20 6.73 -24.97
N PRO A 69 -4.14 7.10 -24.09
CA PRO A 69 -3.84 7.71 -22.80
C PRO A 69 -3.22 6.72 -21.82
N VAL A 70 -3.67 5.46 -21.83
CA VAL A 70 -3.14 4.39 -20.97
C VAL A 70 -1.64 4.22 -21.18
N GLY A 71 -1.20 4.14 -22.44
CA GLY A 71 0.20 4.00 -22.77
C GLY A 71 1.03 5.21 -22.34
N ALA A 72 0.50 6.41 -22.55
CA ALA A 72 1.14 7.67 -22.21
C ALA A 72 1.35 7.83 -20.69
N ILE A 73 0.31 7.55 -19.90
CA ILE A 73 0.36 7.60 -18.43
C ILE A 73 1.32 6.54 -17.88
N GLN A 74 1.23 5.30 -18.36
CA GLN A 74 2.14 4.23 -17.96
C GLN A 74 3.62 4.58 -18.22
N ARG A 75 3.94 5.22 -19.35
CA ARG A 75 5.31 5.70 -19.63
C ARG A 75 5.75 6.78 -18.67
N PHE A 76 4.88 7.75 -18.34
CA PHE A 76 5.19 8.81 -17.39
C PHE A 76 5.63 8.27 -16.03
N PHE A 77 4.88 7.30 -15.49
CA PHE A 77 5.22 6.65 -14.21
C PHE A 77 6.48 5.81 -14.30
N ARG A 78 6.67 5.03 -15.39
CA ARG A 78 7.90 4.25 -15.62
C ARG A 78 9.13 5.17 -15.67
N ASP A 79 9.07 6.24 -16.46
CA ASP A 79 10.21 7.13 -16.70
C ASP A 79 10.57 7.93 -15.44
N SER A 80 9.63 8.08 -14.50
CA SER A 80 9.81 8.74 -13.19
C SER A 80 9.96 7.75 -12.03
N ALA A 81 10.17 6.45 -12.29
CA ALA A 81 10.07 5.40 -11.28
C ALA A 81 11.03 5.59 -10.10
N ALA A 82 12.29 5.98 -10.36
CA ALA A 82 13.27 6.24 -9.30
C ALA A 82 12.80 7.33 -8.32
N ARG A 83 12.30 8.46 -8.85
CA ARG A 83 11.78 9.57 -8.03
C ARG A 83 10.55 9.16 -7.23
N PHE A 84 9.63 8.43 -7.86
CA PHE A 84 8.38 8.02 -7.20
C PHE A 84 8.57 6.87 -6.22
N ALA A 85 9.61 6.05 -6.38
CA ALA A 85 9.98 5.03 -5.41
C ALA A 85 10.29 5.62 -4.02
N ASP A 86 10.89 6.82 -3.97
CA ASP A 86 11.14 7.54 -2.71
C ASP A 86 9.86 8.05 -2.02
N LEU A 87 8.72 8.05 -2.72
CA LEU A 87 7.44 8.42 -2.14
C LEU A 87 6.74 7.24 -1.45
N ALA A 88 7.19 6.01 -1.70
CA ALA A 88 6.50 4.83 -1.21
C ALA A 88 6.51 4.75 0.33
N ARG A 89 5.41 4.22 0.87
CA ARG A 89 5.30 3.79 2.27
C ARG A 89 5.21 2.27 2.40
N GLN A 90 4.96 1.59 1.30
CA GLN A 90 4.90 0.14 1.21
C GLN A 90 5.68 -0.32 -0.01
N GLN A 91 6.46 -1.39 0.18
CA GLN A 91 7.22 -2.05 -0.87
C GLN A 91 6.89 -3.54 -0.90
N VAL A 92 6.80 -4.10 -2.10
CA VAL A 92 6.58 -5.52 -2.33
C VAL A 92 7.63 -6.06 -3.28
N VAL A 93 8.26 -7.19 -2.95
CA VAL A 93 9.26 -7.80 -3.83
C VAL A 93 8.58 -8.28 -5.11
N VAL A 94 9.21 -8.03 -6.27
CA VAL A 94 8.73 -8.51 -7.56
C VAL A 94 9.73 -9.53 -8.10
N ALA A 95 9.25 -10.63 -8.67
CA ALA A 95 10.15 -11.56 -9.34
C ALA A 95 10.91 -10.85 -10.50
N ASP A 96 12.23 -11.01 -10.59
CA ASP A 96 13.09 -10.28 -11.53
C ASP A 96 12.64 -10.42 -13.00
N ALA A 97 12.11 -11.59 -13.38
CA ALA A 97 11.57 -11.80 -14.72
C ALA A 97 10.31 -10.96 -14.97
N LEU A 98 9.49 -10.74 -13.94
CA LEU A 98 8.32 -9.88 -13.99
C LEU A 98 8.71 -8.40 -14.01
N ALA A 99 9.69 -7.99 -13.20
CA ALA A 99 10.20 -6.62 -13.22
C ALA A 99 10.77 -6.25 -14.60
N ARG A 100 11.54 -7.15 -15.23
CA ARG A 100 12.01 -6.99 -16.62
C ARG A 100 10.85 -6.95 -17.62
N GLU A 101 9.90 -7.88 -17.51
CA GLU A 101 8.72 -7.89 -18.39
C GLU A 101 7.90 -6.59 -18.26
N TYR A 102 7.80 -6.04 -17.05
CA TYR A 102 7.16 -4.75 -16.80
C TYR A 102 7.94 -3.62 -17.48
N ALA A 103 9.24 -3.49 -17.22
CA ALA A 103 10.07 -2.43 -17.81
C ALA A 103 10.02 -2.42 -19.34
N GLU A 104 10.03 -3.59 -19.98
CA GLU A 104 10.01 -3.74 -21.44
C GLU A 104 8.66 -3.39 -22.07
N LYS A 105 7.54 -3.66 -21.39
CA LYS A 105 6.20 -3.62 -21.99
C LYS A 105 5.29 -2.53 -21.45
N VAL A 106 5.58 -1.99 -20.27
CA VAL A 106 4.75 -0.92 -19.68
C VAL A 106 4.73 0.28 -20.62
N GLY A 107 3.51 0.73 -20.92
CA GLY A 107 3.27 1.81 -21.86
C GLY A 107 3.52 1.46 -23.33
N ARG A 108 3.64 0.17 -23.69
CA ARG A 108 3.70 -0.28 -25.09
C ARG A 108 2.45 -1.10 -25.44
N PRO A 109 1.87 -0.91 -26.65
CA PRO A 109 0.73 -1.69 -27.09
C PRO A 109 1.13 -3.16 -27.28
N THR A 110 0.33 -4.09 -26.73
CA THR A 110 0.51 -5.53 -26.91
C THR A 110 -0.04 -6.01 -28.24
N GLN A 111 -1.13 -5.41 -28.69
CA GLN A 111 -1.78 -5.66 -29.98
C GLN A 111 -2.40 -4.37 -30.50
N ARG A 112 -2.57 -4.29 -31.82
CA ARG A 112 -3.43 -3.29 -32.48
C ARG A 112 -4.51 -4.04 -33.23
N ASP A 113 -5.74 -3.61 -33.06
CA ASP A 113 -6.86 -4.17 -33.81
C ASP A 113 -6.85 -3.64 -35.27
N PRO A 114 -7.72 -4.16 -36.15
CA PRO A 114 -7.83 -3.66 -37.53
C PRO A 114 -8.26 -2.19 -37.64
N SER A 115 -8.86 -1.61 -36.58
CA SER A 115 -9.24 -0.20 -36.51
C SER A 115 -8.08 0.73 -36.09
N GLY A 116 -6.93 0.15 -35.71
CA GLY A 116 -5.75 0.85 -35.24
C GLY A 116 -5.69 1.07 -33.72
N GLN A 117 -6.74 0.69 -32.99
CA GLN A 117 -6.86 0.83 -31.55
C GLN A 117 -5.86 -0.08 -30.84
N ALA A 118 -5.04 0.52 -29.98
CA ALA A 118 -4.03 -0.15 -29.19
C ALA A 118 -4.64 -0.85 -27.97
N THR A 119 -4.36 -2.14 -27.81
CA THR A 119 -4.58 -2.86 -26.56
C THR A 119 -3.31 -2.83 -25.73
N TYR A 120 -3.43 -2.50 -24.45
CA TYR A 120 -2.31 -2.41 -23.51
C TYR A 120 -2.36 -3.56 -22.50
N ASN A 121 -1.20 -3.93 -21.96
CA ASN A 121 -1.18 -4.79 -20.78
C ASN A 121 -1.60 -3.97 -19.56
N SER A 122 -2.67 -4.40 -18.88
CA SER A 122 -3.16 -3.72 -17.69
C SER A 122 -2.27 -3.95 -16.47
N PHE A 123 -1.34 -4.92 -16.49
CA PHE A 123 -0.41 -5.21 -15.39
C PHE A 123 -1.08 -5.23 -13.99
N GLN A 124 -2.34 -5.66 -13.92
CA GLN A 124 -3.04 -5.77 -12.65
C GLN A 124 -2.42 -6.90 -11.83
N LEU A 125 -1.89 -6.55 -10.66
CA LEU A 125 -1.26 -7.50 -9.74
C LEU A 125 -2.24 -7.73 -8.60
N ALA A 126 -2.80 -8.93 -8.48
CA ALA A 126 -3.81 -9.19 -7.46
C ALA A 126 -3.18 -9.17 -6.06
N ARG A 127 -3.77 -8.38 -5.16
CA ARG A 127 -3.31 -8.25 -3.79
C ARG A 127 -3.78 -9.44 -2.94
N THR A 128 -2.97 -9.85 -1.98
CA THR A 128 -3.42 -10.79 -0.94
C THR A 128 -4.24 -10.05 0.11
N ALA A 129 -4.94 -10.75 0.99
CA ALA A 129 -5.67 -10.13 2.10
C ALA A 129 -4.70 -9.35 3.00
N PHE A 130 -5.00 -8.08 3.23
CA PHE A 130 -4.15 -7.14 3.94
C PHE A 130 -4.98 -6.26 4.89
N ARG A 131 -4.33 -5.74 5.92
CA ARG A 131 -4.91 -4.76 6.85
C ARG A 131 -4.87 -3.37 6.21
N PRO A 132 -6.00 -2.66 6.09
CA PRO A 132 -6.01 -1.33 5.46
C PRO A 132 -5.18 -0.26 6.20
N VAL A 133 -4.90 -0.46 7.49
CA VAL A 133 -4.18 0.53 8.31
C VAL A 133 -2.69 0.62 7.97
N ASP A 134 -2.04 -0.51 7.68
CA ASP A 134 -0.59 -0.61 7.53
C ASP A 134 -0.15 -1.43 6.30
N GLY A 135 -1.10 -1.96 5.53
CA GLY A 135 -0.80 -2.78 4.35
C GLY A 135 -0.33 -4.20 4.68
N THR A 136 -0.26 -4.58 5.96
CA THR A 136 0.28 -5.86 6.41
C THR A 136 -0.65 -7.01 6.04
N ALA A 137 -0.11 -8.09 5.48
CA ALA A 137 -0.89 -9.29 5.16
C ALA A 137 -1.50 -9.92 6.42
N TYR A 138 -2.68 -10.52 6.29
CA TYR A 138 -3.29 -11.33 7.35
C TYR A 138 -3.98 -12.56 6.76
N LEU A 139 -4.27 -13.56 7.59
CA LEU A 139 -5.03 -14.74 7.20
C LEU A 139 -6.44 -14.68 7.78
N PRO A 140 -7.47 -14.50 6.94
CA PRO A 140 -8.85 -14.53 7.41
C PRO A 140 -9.21 -15.88 8.04
N GLY A 141 -9.83 -15.86 9.22
CA GLY A 141 -10.33 -17.03 9.93
C GLY A 141 -11.38 -17.78 9.12
N SER A 142 -12.10 -17.09 8.25
CA SER A 142 -13.03 -17.69 7.27
C SER A 142 -12.31 -18.60 6.26
N SER A 143 -11.11 -18.23 5.80
CA SER A 143 -10.32 -19.03 4.87
C SER A 143 -9.81 -20.31 5.53
N LEU A 144 -9.27 -20.19 6.75
CA LEU A 144 -8.84 -21.34 7.55
C LEU A 144 -10.01 -22.27 7.89
N LYS A 145 -11.15 -21.69 8.32
CA LYS A 145 -12.37 -22.43 8.66
C LYS A 145 -12.98 -23.14 7.45
N GLY A 146 -12.91 -22.55 6.26
CA GLY A 146 -13.35 -23.17 5.01
C GLY A 146 -12.54 -24.44 4.66
N SER A 147 -11.21 -24.38 4.82
CA SER A 147 -10.35 -25.54 4.61
C SER A 147 -10.59 -26.64 5.65
N ILE A 148 -10.71 -26.27 6.92
CA ILE A 148 -11.08 -27.21 8.00
C ILE A 148 -12.45 -27.85 7.71
N ARG A 149 -13.44 -27.06 7.30
CA ARG A 149 -14.79 -27.55 6.97
C ARG A 149 -14.75 -28.53 5.80
N THR A 150 -13.96 -28.26 4.78
CA THR A 150 -13.79 -29.17 3.63
C THR A 150 -13.24 -30.52 4.08
N ALA A 151 -12.15 -30.52 4.86
CA ALA A 151 -11.55 -31.74 5.37
C ALA A 151 -12.49 -32.52 6.29
N TRP A 152 -13.22 -31.81 7.17
CA TRP A 152 -14.21 -32.39 8.06
C TRP A 152 -15.37 -33.05 7.29
N LEU A 153 -15.93 -32.36 6.29
CA LEU A 153 -16.97 -32.93 5.43
C LEU A 153 -16.45 -34.15 4.66
N ASN A 154 -15.20 -34.12 4.20
CA ASN A 154 -14.58 -35.27 3.55
C ASN A 154 -14.45 -36.47 4.51
N HIS A 155 -14.00 -36.22 5.73
CA HIS A 155 -13.91 -37.23 6.79
C HIS A 155 -15.29 -37.85 7.10
N LEU A 156 -16.34 -37.03 7.22
CA LEU A 156 -17.71 -37.52 7.45
C LEU A 156 -18.29 -38.27 6.24
N ASN A 157 -17.95 -37.86 5.02
CA ASN A 157 -18.49 -38.48 3.82
C ASN A 157 -17.89 -39.86 3.55
N ALA A 158 -16.60 -40.07 3.89
CA ALA A 158 -15.90 -41.35 3.71
C ALA A 158 -16.08 -41.94 2.29
N ASP A 159 -15.90 -41.09 1.26
CA ASP A 159 -16.06 -41.42 -0.16
C ASP A 159 -17.44 -41.98 -0.58
N VAL A 160 -18.48 -41.81 0.24
CA VAL A 160 -19.84 -42.21 -0.10
C VAL A 160 -20.37 -41.34 -1.25
N PRO A 161 -20.94 -41.95 -2.32
CA PRO A 161 -21.50 -41.20 -3.44
C PRO A 161 -22.80 -40.47 -3.05
N LEU A 162 -23.21 -39.52 -3.88
CA LEU A 162 -24.51 -38.87 -3.74
C LEU A 162 -25.64 -39.91 -3.78
N THR A 163 -26.63 -39.71 -2.91
CA THR A 163 -27.89 -40.46 -2.91
C THR A 163 -28.71 -40.18 -4.17
N SER A 164 -29.68 -41.05 -4.47
CA SER A 164 -30.56 -40.86 -5.63
C SER A 164 -31.34 -39.54 -5.58
N ALA A 165 -31.77 -39.13 -4.38
CA ALA A 165 -32.47 -37.86 -4.18
C ALA A 165 -31.55 -36.65 -4.43
N GLU A 166 -30.31 -36.68 -3.93
CA GLU A 166 -29.30 -35.63 -4.18
C GLU A 166 -28.92 -35.55 -5.66
N LYS A 167 -28.83 -36.68 -6.36
CA LYS A 167 -28.55 -36.73 -7.80
C LYS A 167 -29.69 -36.15 -8.64
N ALA A 168 -30.93 -36.31 -8.20
CA ALA A 168 -32.11 -35.82 -8.92
C ALA A 168 -32.17 -34.28 -8.91
N ASP A 169 -31.84 -33.63 -7.79
CA ASP A 169 -31.73 -32.16 -7.68
C ASP A 169 -30.28 -31.70 -7.73
N LYS A 170 -29.70 -31.68 -8.93
CA LYS A 170 -28.31 -31.23 -9.16
C LYS A 170 -28.04 -29.81 -8.67
N ARG A 171 -29.05 -28.94 -8.59
CA ARG A 171 -28.88 -27.55 -8.15
C ARG A 171 -28.67 -27.46 -6.64
N ARG A 172 -29.30 -28.36 -5.88
CA ARG A 172 -29.19 -28.39 -4.41
C ARG A 172 -28.33 -29.52 -3.87
N ALA A 173 -27.81 -30.40 -4.72
CA ALA A 173 -27.00 -31.56 -4.32
C ALA A 173 -25.92 -31.24 -3.27
N SER A 174 -25.12 -30.19 -3.48
CA SER A 174 -24.06 -29.79 -2.53
C SER A 174 -24.63 -29.36 -1.17
N GLN A 175 -25.72 -28.60 -1.17
CA GLN A 175 -26.37 -28.14 0.05
C GLN A 175 -27.03 -29.30 0.81
N SER A 176 -27.69 -30.22 0.09
CA SER A 176 -28.31 -31.41 0.67
C SER A 176 -27.26 -32.36 1.27
N LEU A 177 -26.14 -32.55 0.57
CA LEU A 177 -25.00 -33.33 1.06
C LEU A 177 -24.47 -32.74 2.38
N GLU A 178 -24.21 -31.43 2.40
CA GLU A 178 -23.71 -30.73 3.58
C GLU A 178 -24.67 -30.86 4.78
N GLN A 179 -25.98 -30.68 4.55
CA GLN A 179 -27.03 -30.87 5.54
C GLN A 179 -27.06 -32.30 6.10
N ARG A 180 -26.94 -33.30 5.23
CA ARG A 180 -26.90 -34.72 5.63
C ARG A 180 -25.66 -35.03 6.47
N LEU A 181 -24.48 -34.58 6.04
CA LEU A 181 -23.22 -34.86 6.73
C LEU A 181 -23.18 -34.17 8.10
N LEU A 182 -23.58 -32.91 8.17
CA LEU A 182 -23.55 -32.12 9.40
C LEU A 182 -24.81 -32.24 10.25
N LYS A 183 -25.80 -33.04 9.79
CA LYS A 183 -27.04 -33.37 10.50
C LYS A 183 -27.85 -32.14 10.92
N TYR A 184 -27.99 -31.17 10.01
CA TYR A 184 -28.89 -30.02 10.20
C TYR A 184 -29.86 -29.86 9.03
N ALA A 185 -30.97 -29.17 9.26
CA ALA A 185 -32.00 -28.94 8.24
C ALA A 185 -31.81 -27.60 7.53
N ALA A 186 -32.32 -27.48 6.29
CA ALA A 186 -32.35 -26.21 5.57
C ALA A 186 -33.02 -25.10 6.40
N GLY A 187 -32.37 -23.94 6.49
CA GLY A 187 -32.86 -22.81 7.29
C GLY A 187 -32.66 -22.96 8.81
N LYS A 188 -32.08 -24.07 9.28
CA LYS A 188 -31.74 -24.33 10.69
C LYS A 188 -30.23 -24.26 10.93
N PHE A 189 -29.61 -23.16 10.50
CA PHE A 189 -28.16 -22.93 10.62
C PHE A 189 -27.68 -22.85 12.07
N GLU A 190 -28.58 -22.59 13.02
CA GLU A 190 -28.31 -22.70 14.45
C GLU A 190 -27.86 -24.09 14.89
N ASN A 191 -28.21 -25.13 14.13
CA ASN A 191 -27.84 -26.51 14.40
C ASN A 191 -26.55 -26.96 13.68
N ASP A 192 -25.92 -26.08 12.89
CA ASP A 192 -24.63 -26.39 12.28
C ASP A 192 -23.54 -26.51 13.37
N PRO A 193 -22.84 -27.66 13.49
CA PRO A 193 -21.81 -27.84 14.52
C PRO A 193 -20.64 -26.84 14.40
N PHE A 194 -20.36 -26.31 13.20
CA PHE A 194 -19.33 -25.28 13.02
C PHE A 194 -19.72 -23.92 13.62
N ARG A 195 -20.99 -23.71 14.02
CA ARG A 195 -21.37 -22.53 14.80
C ARG A 195 -20.68 -22.49 16.17
N LYS A 196 -20.32 -23.65 16.71
CA LYS A 196 -19.62 -23.80 18.00
C LYS A 196 -18.10 -23.78 17.87
N LEU A 197 -17.57 -23.66 16.65
CA LEU A 197 -16.15 -23.53 16.35
C LEU A 197 -15.87 -22.12 15.84
N ALA A 198 -15.29 -21.27 16.68
CA ALA A 198 -14.87 -19.93 16.28
C ALA A 198 -13.37 -19.94 15.93
N LEU A 199 -13.03 -19.28 14.83
CA LEU A 199 -11.65 -19.12 14.38
C LEU A 199 -11.42 -17.64 14.12
N ALA A 200 -10.51 -17.04 14.87
CA ALA A 200 -10.14 -15.64 14.70
C ALA A 200 -9.37 -15.44 13.40
N ASP A 201 -9.40 -14.22 12.87
CA ASP A 201 -8.43 -13.79 11.87
C ASP A 201 -7.03 -13.86 12.49
N ALA A 202 -6.09 -14.43 11.74
CA ALA A 202 -4.72 -14.59 12.20
C ALA A 202 -3.85 -13.46 11.66
N HIS A 203 -3.10 -12.84 12.55
CA HIS A 203 -2.28 -11.67 12.29
C HIS A 203 -0.83 -11.96 12.66
N PRO A 204 0.15 -11.26 12.07
CA PRO A 204 1.52 -11.28 12.57
C PRO A 204 1.57 -10.89 14.04
N GLU A 205 2.61 -11.33 14.75
CA GLU A 205 2.81 -10.92 16.13
C GLU A 205 3.02 -9.40 16.21
N ASP A 206 2.36 -8.76 17.17
CA ASP A 206 2.49 -7.32 17.38
C ASP A 206 3.95 -6.98 17.74
N GLU A 207 4.42 -5.81 17.30
CA GLU A 207 5.80 -5.34 17.51
C GLU A 207 6.90 -6.21 16.87
N SER A 208 6.53 -7.25 16.11
CA SER A 208 7.46 -8.04 15.30
C SER A 208 7.52 -7.56 13.85
N THR A 209 8.60 -7.93 13.14
CA THR A 209 8.69 -7.72 11.69
C THR A 209 7.56 -8.49 11.00
N PRO A 210 6.61 -7.82 10.31
CA PRO A 210 5.54 -8.51 9.60
C PRO A 210 6.09 -9.44 8.51
N PRO A 211 5.31 -10.44 8.06
CA PRO A 211 5.74 -11.32 6.99
C PRO A 211 5.91 -10.52 5.69
N PRO A 212 7.00 -10.73 4.93
CA PRO A 212 7.15 -10.11 3.63
C PRO A 212 6.05 -10.59 2.68
N THR A 213 5.76 -9.81 1.65
CA THR A 213 5.00 -10.27 0.49
C THR A 213 5.84 -10.18 -0.80
N ARG A 214 5.47 -11.01 -1.78
CA ARG A 214 6.15 -11.08 -3.08
C ARG A 214 5.14 -11.26 -4.21
N VAL A 215 5.27 -10.46 -5.26
CA VAL A 215 4.53 -10.61 -6.52
C VAL A 215 5.27 -11.56 -7.45
N LEU A 216 4.57 -12.59 -7.91
CA LEU A 216 5.10 -13.64 -8.77
C LEU A 216 4.08 -14.13 -9.82
N TYR A 217 4.51 -15.01 -10.70
CA TYR A 217 3.65 -15.61 -11.72
C TYR A 217 2.85 -16.79 -11.15
N ALA A 218 1.54 -16.83 -11.44
CA ALA A 218 0.70 -18.00 -11.24
C ALA A 218 0.48 -18.74 -12.56
N ILE A 219 1.34 -19.72 -12.84
CA ILE A 219 1.35 -20.45 -14.12
C ILE A 219 0.63 -21.79 -14.02
N SER A 220 0.08 -22.28 -15.14
CA SER A 220 -0.64 -23.57 -15.20
C SER A 220 0.26 -24.65 -15.79
N LYS A 221 0.40 -25.79 -15.12
CA LYS A 221 1.12 -26.96 -15.61
C LYS A 221 0.19 -28.16 -15.74
N LYS A 222 0.33 -28.88 -16.84
CA LYS A 222 -0.40 -30.13 -17.10
C LYS A 222 0.15 -31.26 -16.23
N LYS A 223 -0.72 -32.09 -15.68
CA LYS A 223 -0.35 -33.28 -14.88
C LYS A 223 0.16 -34.46 -15.73
N ARG A 224 0.39 -34.24 -17.03
CA ARG A 224 0.88 -35.23 -17.98
C ARG A 224 2.03 -34.64 -18.81
N PRO A 225 2.94 -35.47 -19.35
CA PRO A 225 3.94 -34.97 -20.27
C PRO A 225 3.30 -34.29 -21.49
N PRO A 226 3.99 -33.31 -22.09
CA PRO A 226 3.59 -32.74 -23.38
C PRO A 226 3.51 -33.84 -24.45
N ARG A 227 2.54 -33.77 -25.36
CA ARG A 227 2.52 -34.64 -26.55
C ARG A 227 3.45 -34.07 -27.63
N ALA A 228 4.00 -34.92 -28.48
CA ALA A 228 4.98 -34.54 -29.51
C ALA A 228 4.47 -33.47 -30.49
N ASP A 229 3.17 -33.42 -30.73
CA ASP A 229 2.44 -32.52 -31.63
C ASP A 229 1.78 -31.33 -30.91
N GLU A 230 1.88 -31.27 -29.59
CA GLU A 230 1.17 -30.30 -28.78
C GLU A 230 1.96 -29.00 -28.66
N ARG A 231 1.49 -27.94 -29.32
CA ARG A 231 2.01 -26.58 -29.09
C ARG A 231 1.82 -26.21 -27.63
N SER A 232 2.85 -25.61 -27.03
CA SER A 232 2.78 -24.99 -25.71
C SER A 232 1.57 -24.06 -25.66
N SER A 233 0.55 -24.43 -24.88
CA SER A 233 -0.61 -23.57 -24.69
C SER A 233 -0.13 -22.26 -24.04
N PRO A 234 -0.59 -21.08 -24.49
CA PRO A 234 -0.20 -19.84 -23.85
C PRO A 234 -0.66 -19.91 -22.39
N GLU A 235 0.28 -20.01 -21.47
CA GLU A 235 -0.03 -20.08 -20.05
C GLU A 235 -0.77 -18.80 -19.66
N LEU A 236 -2.01 -18.96 -19.16
CA LEU A 236 -2.82 -17.86 -18.66
C LEU A 236 -2.06 -17.16 -17.54
N LYS A 237 -1.51 -15.99 -17.83
CA LYS A 237 -0.73 -15.21 -16.87
C LYS A 237 -1.64 -14.53 -15.88
N VAL A 238 -1.44 -14.84 -14.61
CA VAL A 238 -1.99 -14.05 -13.50
C VAL A 238 -0.82 -13.70 -12.59
N PHE A 239 -0.73 -12.43 -12.20
CA PHE A 239 0.25 -11.97 -11.24
C PHE A 239 -0.42 -11.90 -9.87
N LEU A 240 0.20 -12.54 -8.88
CA LEU A 240 -0.33 -12.60 -7.52
C LEU A 240 0.73 -12.10 -6.55
N GLU A 241 0.34 -11.19 -5.67
CA GLU A 241 1.01 -10.98 -4.41
C GLU A 241 0.78 -12.20 -3.51
N THR A 242 1.84 -12.73 -2.93
CA THR A 242 1.81 -13.92 -2.07
C THR A 242 2.58 -13.64 -0.80
N ILE A 243 2.12 -14.24 0.30
CA ILE A 243 2.93 -14.47 1.48
C ILE A 243 3.88 -15.63 1.12
N PRO A 244 5.21 -15.48 1.20
CA PRO A 244 6.18 -16.48 0.76
C PRO A 244 6.13 -17.79 1.56
N GLU A 245 6.77 -18.79 0.97
CA GLU A 245 7.06 -20.10 1.52
C GLU A 245 7.98 -20.05 2.74
N ALA A 246 7.92 -21.12 3.54
CA ALA A 246 8.79 -21.40 4.68
C ALA A 246 8.91 -20.28 5.72
N LEU A 247 7.83 -19.54 6.00
CA LEU A 247 7.81 -18.62 7.13
C LEU A 247 7.39 -19.37 8.40
N PRO A 248 8.21 -19.41 9.46
CA PRO A 248 8.03 -20.30 10.61
C PRO A 248 6.85 -19.97 11.53
N THR A 249 6.55 -18.68 11.70
CA THR A 249 5.40 -18.20 12.49
C THR A 249 4.92 -16.91 11.86
N ALA A 250 4.39 -17.03 10.64
CA ALA A 250 3.93 -15.87 9.87
C ALA A 250 2.72 -15.19 10.51
N PHE A 251 1.87 -15.97 11.19
CA PHE A 251 0.66 -15.48 11.82
C PHE A 251 0.39 -16.19 13.15
N LEU A 252 -0.21 -15.46 14.07
CA LEU A 252 -0.79 -15.93 15.31
C LEU A 252 -2.32 -15.81 15.22
N GLY A 253 -3.02 -16.84 15.66
CA GLY A 253 -4.48 -16.88 15.68
C GLY A 253 -5.01 -17.60 16.90
N GLU A 254 -6.33 -17.75 16.95
CA GLU A 254 -7.00 -18.45 18.04
C GLU A 254 -8.19 -19.26 17.53
N MET A 255 -8.29 -20.49 18.01
CA MET A 255 -9.45 -21.36 17.81
C MET A 255 -10.16 -21.56 19.15
N ARG A 256 -11.47 -21.31 19.17
CA ARG A 256 -12.31 -21.44 20.37
C ARG A 256 -13.44 -22.43 20.14
N PHE A 257 -13.58 -23.36 21.06
CA PHE A 257 -14.69 -24.31 21.11
C PHE A 257 -15.69 -23.85 22.16
N ALA A 258 -16.91 -23.54 21.71
CA ALA A 258 -17.99 -23.13 22.60
C ALA A 258 -18.52 -24.32 23.43
N PRO A 259 -19.15 -24.08 24.59
CA PRO A 259 -19.74 -25.16 25.39
C PRO A 259 -20.71 -26.01 24.59
N GLY A 260 -20.55 -27.34 24.72
CA GLY A 260 -21.32 -28.33 23.97
C GLY A 260 -20.86 -28.53 22.52
N ALA A 261 -19.68 -28.05 22.13
CA ALA A 261 -19.09 -28.35 20.83
C ALA A 261 -18.92 -29.88 20.66
N THR A 262 -19.42 -30.40 19.53
CA THR A 262 -19.30 -31.82 19.16
C THR A 262 -18.03 -32.11 18.36
N ILE A 263 -17.48 -31.07 17.73
CA ILE A 263 -16.21 -31.12 17.01
C ILE A 263 -15.11 -30.81 18.02
N LEU A 264 -14.22 -31.77 18.23
CA LEU A 264 -13.08 -31.66 19.16
C LEU A 264 -11.77 -31.46 18.40
N TRP A 265 -10.78 -30.88 19.07
CA TRP A 265 -9.45 -30.63 18.51
C TRP A 265 -8.82 -31.89 17.87
N ASP A 266 -8.75 -33.00 18.62
CA ASP A 266 -8.15 -34.23 18.14
C ASP A 266 -8.81 -34.76 16.86
N ALA A 267 -10.15 -34.68 16.80
CA ALA A 267 -10.90 -35.09 15.63
C ALA A 267 -10.66 -34.16 14.43
N LEU A 268 -10.46 -32.86 14.67
CA LEU A 268 -10.06 -31.92 13.60
C LEU A 268 -8.66 -32.23 13.08
N CYS A 269 -7.70 -32.55 13.95
CA CYS A 269 -6.37 -32.98 13.55
C CYS A 269 -6.45 -34.22 12.66
N ASP A 270 -7.19 -35.25 13.08
CA ASP A 270 -7.34 -36.49 12.31
C ASP A 270 -8.01 -36.23 10.95
N ALA A 271 -9.08 -35.42 10.91
CA ALA A 271 -9.78 -35.08 9.67
C ALA A 271 -8.93 -34.25 8.71
N CYS A 272 -8.27 -33.19 9.22
CA CYS A 272 -7.44 -32.31 8.40
C CYS A 272 -6.21 -33.03 7.88
N ASN A 273 -5.45 -33.69 8.76
CA ASN A 273 -4.22 -34.39 8.35
C ASN A 273 -4.53 -35.60 7.45
N GLY A 274 -5.62 -36.34 7.72
CA GLY A 274 -6.07 -37.42 6.84
C GLY A 274 -6.51 -36.97 5.45
N PHE A 275 -7.00 -35.74 5.31
CA PHE A 275 -7.38 -35.18 4.01
C PHE A 275 -6.19 -34.54 3.28
N TYR A 276 -5.39 -33.74 3.99
CA TYR A 276 -4.40 -32.86 3.39
C TYR A 276 -3.02 -33.50 3.23
N ARG A 277 -2.57 -34.35 4.16
CA ARG A 277 -1.24 -34.97 4.08
C ARG A 277 -1.06 -35.84 2.83
N PRO A 278 -1.99 -36.76 2.48
CA PRO A 278 -1.86 -37.57 1.27
C PRO A 278 -1.83 -36.71 -0.01
N GLN A 279 -2.51 -35.56 -0.01
CA GLN A 279 -2.49 -34.64 -1.14
C GLN A 279 -1.13 -33.94 -1.28
N LEU A 280 -0.51 -33.52 -0.17
CA LEU A 280 0.83 -32.94 -0.20
C LEU A 280 1.88 -33.95 -0.65
N GLU A 281 1.85 -35.16 -0.10
CA GLU A 281 2.75 -36.26 -0.49
C GLU A 281 2.59 -36.59 -1.99
N ALA A 282 1.35 -36.70 -2.48
CA ALA A 282 1.09 -36.95 -3.90
C ALA A 282 1.58 -35.82 -4.82
N GLU A 283 1.68 -34.58 -4.32
CA GLU A 283 2.24 -33.45 -5.06
C GLU A 283 3.76 -33.49 -5.12
N LEU A 284 4.41 -33.80 -3.99
CA LEU A 284 5.85 -33.94 -3.88
C LEU A 284 6.35 -35.08 -4.79
N ASP A 285 5.61 -36.18 -4.82
CA ASP A 285 5.98 -37.40 -5.55
C ASP A 285 5.32 -37.52 -6.93
N HIS A 286 4.65 -36.46 -7.40
CA HIS A 286 3.99 -36.50 -8.70
C HIS A 286 5.02 -36.77 -9.82
N PRO A 287 4.85 -37.80 -10.68
CA PRO A 287 5.90 -38.24 -11.61
C PRO A 287 6.32 -37.18 -12.63
N VAL A 288 5.36 -36.35 -13.07
CA VAL A 288 5.61 -35.27 -14.04
C VAL A 288 5.95 -33.93 -13.37
N LEU A 289 5.22 -33.55 -12.31
CA LEU A 289 5.29 -32.22 -11.72
C LEU A 289 6.29 -32.13 -10.57
N GLY A 290 6.51 -33.22 -9.83
CA GLY A 290 7.47 -33.32 -8.73
C GLY A 290 8.89 -32.92 -9.13
N PRO A 291 9.41 -33.36 -10.30
CA PRO A 291 10.72 -32.93 -10.80
C PRO A 291 10.83 -31.43 -11.14
N LEU A 292 9.72 -30.74 -11.35
CA LEU A 292 9.71 -29.30 -11.67
C LEU A 292 9.64 -28.42 -10.41
N LEU A 293 9.39 -29.03 -9.24
CA LEU A 293 9.31 -28.31 -7.97
C LEU A 293 10.65 -27.71 -7.58
N ASP A 294 10.63 -26.69 -6.72
CA ASP A 294 11.86 -26.09 -6.23
C ASP A 294 12.75 -27.11 -5.48
N HIS A 295 14.02 -27.12 -5.89
CA HIS A 295 15.04 -28.09 -5.47
C HIS A 295 15.45 -28.00 -4.00
N LYS A 296 15.20 -26.87 -3.32
CA LYS A 296 15.44 -26.71 -1.88
C LYS A 296 14.17 -26.96 -1.08
N TRP A 297 13.05 -26.43 -1.58
CA TRP A 297 11.74 -26.55 -0.95
C TRP A 297 11.27 -28.01 -0.88
N ARG A 298 11.34 -28.75 -2.00
CA ARG A 298 10.78 -30.10 -2.07
C ARG A 298 11.44 -31.04 -1.05
N PRO A 299 12.78 -31.20 -1.00
CA PRO A 299 13.41 -32.05 0.02
C PRO A 299 13.09 -31.59 1.44
N MET A 300 13.15 -30.28 1.73
CA MET A 300 12.86 -29.76 3.06
C MET A 300 11.46 -30.12 3.56
N ILE A 301 10.43 -29.99 2.71
CA ILE A 301 9.07 -30.38 3.09
C ILE A 301 8.94 -31.90 3.24
N SER A 302 9.55 -32.69 2.35
CA SER A 302 9.60 -34.15 2.49
C SER A 302 10.24 -34.58 3.81
N ASP A 303 11.37 -33.98 4.18
CA ASP A 303 12.09 -34.26 5.42
C ASP A 303 11.26 -33.89 6.66
N LEU A 304 10.64 -32.71 6.66
CA LEU A 304 9.72 -32.28 7.73
C LEU A 304 8.58 -33.30 7.93
N LEU A 305 7.93 -33.73 6.83
CA LEU A 305 6.82 -34.71 6.88
C LEU A 305 7.25 -36.10 7.37
N ALA A 306 8.49 -36.49 7.09
CA ALA A 306 9.08 -37.75 7.53
C ALA A 306 9.48 -37.72 9.01
N GLU A 307 9.90 -36.55 9.50
CA GLU A 307 10.43 -36.33 10.85
C GLU A 307 9.48 -35.51 11.73
N GLU A 308 9.83 -34.28 12.09
CA GLU A 308 9.21 -33.55 13.20
C GLU A 308 7.75 -33.21 12.95
N LEU A 309 7.40 -32.81 11.71
CA LEU A 309 6.03 -32.54 11.34
C LEU A 309 5.21 -33.84 11.33
N GLY A 310 5.81 -34.94 10.88
CA GLY A 310 5.21 -36.27 10.92
C GLY A 310 4.84 -36.70 12.34
N ASP A 311 5.72 -36.45 13.31
CA ASP A 311 5.48 -36.79 14.71
C ASP A 311 4.49 -35.84 15.40
N LEU A 312 4.54 -34.54 15.11
CA LEU A 312 3.52 -33.58 15.56
C LEU A 312 2.11 -33.93 15.04
N ILE A 313 2.01 -34.40 13.79
CA ILE A 313 0.75 -34.88 13.21
C ILE A 313 0.23 -36.10 13.98
N LYS A 314 1.08 -37.11 14.23
CA LYS A 314 0.70 -38.31 15.00
C LYS A 314 0.26 -37.97 16.42
N ALA A 315 0.93 -36.99 17.04
CA ALA A 315 0.63 -36.51 18.38
C ALA A 315 -0.54 -35.51 18.44
N ARG A 316 -1.21 -35.21 17.31
CA ARG A 316 -2.32 -34.25 17.21
C ARG A 316 -1.99 -32.86 17.76
N GLN A 317 -0.76 -32.40 17.53
CA GLN A 317 -0.26 -31.10 18.00
C GLN A 317 -0.47 -29.98 16.98
N GLY A 318 -1.12 -30.29 15.86
CA GLY A 318 -1.41 -29.33 14.81
C GLY A 318 -2.11 -29.97 13.63
N LEU A 319 -2.37 -29.16 12.62
CA LEU A 319 -3.05 -29.59 11.41
C LEU A 319 -2.44 -28.97 10.16
N LEU A 320 -2.27 -29.79 9.14
CA LEU A 320 -1.90 -29.37 7.79
C LEU A 320 -3.15 -28.84 7.10
N LEU A 321 -3.05 -27.66 6.50
CA LEU A 321 -4.12 -27.06 5.71
C LEU A 321 -3.63 -26.63 4.34
N ARG A 322 -4.60 -26.48 3.44
CA ARG A 322 -4.40 -25.78 2.18
C ARG A 322 -5.43 -24.68 2.01
N VAL A 323 -4.98 -23.43 1.87
CA VAL A 323 -5.84 -22.24 1.84
C VAL A 323 -5.58 -21.35 0.62
N GLY A 324 -6.55 -20.50 0.31
CA GLY A 324 -6.38 -19.44 -0.67
C GLY A 324 -6.56 -19.88 -2.11
N ARG A 325 -6.31 -18.93 -3.02
CA ARG A 325 -6.47 -19.12 -4.46
C ARG A 325 -5.44 -20.14 -4.96
N HIS A 326 -5.84 -20.91 -5.97
CA HIS A 326 -4.99 -21.93 -6.59
C HIS A 326 -4.61 -23.12 -5.70
N SER A 327 -5.33 -23.33 -4.59
CA SER A 327 -5.30 -24.57 -3.80
C SER A 327 -5.69 -25.83 -4.59
N GLY A 328 -6.17 -25.71 -5.82
CA GLY A 328 -6.61 -26.84 -6.64
C GLY A 328 -8.02 -27.30 -6.28
N ALA A 329 -8.71 -27.90 -7.25
CA ALA A 329 -10.10 -28.33 -7.06
C ALA A 329 -10.19 -29.44 -6.01
N GLU A 330 -9.19 -30.33 -5.98
CA GLU A 330 -9.12 -31.47 -5.08
C GLU A 330 -9.06 -31.07 -3.61
N SER A 331 -8.42 -29.94 -3.30
CA SER A 331 -8.25 -29.47 -1.91
C SER A 331 -9.43 -28.63 -1.39
N VAL A 332 -10.39 -28.28 -2.26
CA VAL A 332 -11.61 -27.50 -1.94
C VAL A 332 -12.90 -28.26 -2.24
N THR A 333 -12.81 -29.55 -2.55
CA THR A 333 -13.97 -30.41 -2.83
C THR A 333 -13.77 -31.81 -2.24
N ILE A 334 -14.89 -32.45 -1.92
CA ILE A 334 -14.95 -33.71 -1.17
C ILE A 334 -14.81 -34.92 -2.12
N GLY A 335 -14.06 -35.94 -1.69
CA GLY A 335 -13.92 -37.24 -2.34
C GLY A 335 -15.25 -38.01 -2.46
N GLY A 336 -15.31 -38.99 -3.37
CA GLY A 336 -16.51 -39.78 -3.68
C GLY A 336 -17.62 -39.05 -4.46
N VAL A 337 -17.74 -37.73 -4.31
CA VAL A 337 -18.79 -36.90 -4.95
C VAL A 337 -18.24 -35.83 -5.90
N ARG A 338 -16.91 -35.68 -5.97
CA ARG A 338 -16.26 -34.66 -6.78
C ARG A 338 -16.57 -34.81 -8.28
N SER A 339 -17.01 -33.72 -8.90
CA SER A 339 -17.36 -33.67 -10.31
C SER A 339 -16.82 -32.38 -10.95
N ILE A 340 -15.55 -32.39 -11.36
CA ILE A 340 -14.85 -31.26 -11.96
C ILE A 340 -15.14 -31.21 -13.46
N ARG A 341 -15.66 -30.07 -13.94
CA ARG A 341 -15.86 -29.83 -15.37
C ARG A 341 -14.51 -29.54 -16.04
N ILE A 342 -14.10 -30.40 -16.97
CA ILE A 342 -12.91 -30.26 -17.80
C ILE A 342 -13.35 -29.83 -19.21
N LEU A 343 -12.71 -28.80 -19.75
CA LEU A 343 -13.03 -28.29 -21.09
C LEU A 343 -12.21 -29.05 -22.14
N GLY A 344 -12.87 -29.53 -23.19
CA GLY A 344 -12.28 -30.22 -24.32
C GLY A 344 -12.02 -29.31 -25.53
N PRO A 345 -11.72 -29.86 -26.72
CA PRO A 345 -11.67 -29.07 -27.94
C PRO A 345 -13.06 -28.56 -28.35
N ARG A 346 -13.10 -27.52 -29.20
CA ARG A 346 -14.35 -27.14 -29.89
C ARG A 346 -14.57 -28.09 -31.05
N VAL A 347 -15.76 -28.68 -31.13
CA VAL A 347 -16.21 -29.54 -32.23
C VAL A 347 -17.50 -28.91 -32.78
N ASP A 348 -17.53 -28.62 -34.08
CA ASP A 348 -18.65 -27.94 -34.75
C ASP A 348 -19.09 -26.63 -34.07
N GLY A 349 -18.11 -25.82 -33.65
CA GLY A 349 -18.35 -24.55 -32.96
C GLY A 349 -18.80 -24.69 -31.49
N LYS A 350 -19.08 -25.90 -31.01
CA LYS A 350 -19.50 -26.15 -29.62
C LYS A 350 -18.32 -26.60 -28.74
N GLN A 351 -18.22 -25.98 -27.57
CA GLN A 351 -17.23 -26.32 -26.55
C GLN A 351 -17.57 -27.66 -25.90
N GLN A 352 -16.78 -28.70 -26.17
CA GLN A 352 -16.94 -29.98 -25.50
C GLN A 352 -16.47 -29.88 -24.04
N PHE A 353 -17.05 -30.72 -23.18
CA PHE A 353 -16.64 -30.84 -21.78
C PHE A 353 -16.97 -32.22 -21.23
N ASP A 354 -16.21 -32.66 -20.23
CA ASP A 354 -16.44 -33.88 -19.47
C ASP A 354 -16.28 -33.61 -17.97
N PHE A 355 -16.86 -34.47 -17.14
CA PHE A 355 -16.74 -34.37 -15.69
C PHE A 355 -15.79 -35.44 -15.15
N ARG A 356 -14.83 -35.03 -14.31
CA ARG A 356 -13.81 -35.91 -13.74
C ARG A 356 -13.65 -35.73 -12.24
N ALA A 357 -13.08 -36.75 -11.59
CA ALA A 357 -12.72 -36.71 -10.17
C ALA A 357 -11.39 -35.98 -9.88
N SER A 358 -10.63 -35.61 -10.92
CA SER A 358 -9.35 -34.91 -10.79
C SER A 358 -9.16 -33.89 -11.90
N SER A 359 -8.43 -32.81 -11.62
CA SER A 359 -8.07 -31.79 -12.61
C SER A 359 -6.96 -32.30 -13.53
N THR A 360 -6.94 -31.82 -14.78
CA THR A 360 -5.88 -32.11 -15.76
C THR A 360 -4.67 -31.20 -15.63
N GLU A 361 -4.87 -30.03 -15.02
CA GLU A 361 -3.85 -29.01 -14.82
C GLU A 361 -3.83 -28.52 -13.38
N LYS A 362 -2.70 -27.97 -12.97
CA LYS A 362 -2.53 -27.36 -11.66
C LYS A 362 -1.72 -26.08 -11.76
N ARG A 363 -2.05 -25.12 -10.90
CA ARG A 363 -1.36 -23.84 -10.84
C ARG A 363 -0.21 -23.84 -9.83
N TYR A 364 0.89 -23.20 -10.20
CA TYR A 364 2.11 -23.09 -9.41
C TYR A 364 2.59 -21.63 -9.37
N ALA A 365 3.19 -21.26 -8.25
CA ALA A 365 3.97 -20.04 -8.12
C ALA A 365 5.31 -20.25 -8.84
N SER A 366 5.71 -19.25 -9.61
CA SER A 366 6.98 -19.25 -10.35
C SER A 366 7.58 -17.84 -10.37
N LEU A 367 8.90 -17.79 -10.22
CA LEU A 367 9.68 -16.56 -10.39
C LEU A 367 9.91 -16.22 -11.87
N THR A 368 9.65 -17.17 -12.78
CA THR A 368 9.82 -16.97 -14.23
C THR A 368 8.52 -17.21 -14.97
N ARG A 369 8.41 -16.57 -16.14
CA ARG A 369 7.26 -16.74 -17.03
C ARG A 369 7.09 -18.18 -17.52
N ALA A 370 8.19 -18.86 -17.84
CA ALA A 370 8.14 -20.22 -18.39
C ALA A 370 7.91 -21.27 -17.30
N GLY A 371 8.50 -21.06 -16.13
CA GLY A 371 8.41 -21.99 -15.00
C GLY A 371 8.78 -23.41 -15.38
N ASP A 372 9.93 -23.56 -16.03
CA ASP A 372 10.47 -24.87 -16.42
C ASP A 372 11.05 -25.63 -15.22
N CYS A 373 11.34 -24.92 -14.12
CA CYS A 373 11.75 -25.45 -12.83
C CYS A 373 11.43 -24.44 -11.71
N GLY A 374 11.73 -24.79 -10.46
CA GLY A 374 11.58 -23.88 -9.32
C GLY A 374 10.11 -23.63 -8.94
N LEU A 375 9.22 -24.56 -9.27
CA LEU A 375 7.79 -24.40 -9.02
C LEU A 375 7.46 -24.60 -7.54
N LEU A 376 6.60 -23.73 -7.02
CA LEU A 376 6.07 -23.85 -5.67
C LEU A 376 4.56 -24.06 -5.73
N PRO A 377 3.99 -25.10 -5.08
CA PRO A 377 2.55 -25.25 -5.00
C PRO A 377 1.96 -24.14 -4.13
N PHE A 378 0.73 -23.70 -4.42
CA PHE A 378 0.09 -22.67 -3.59
C PHE A 378 -0.60 -23.25 -2.35
N GLY A 379 -0.56 -22.48 -1.26
CA GLY A 379 -1.54 -22.51 -0.18
C GLY A 379 -1.25 -23.41 1.00
N TRP A 380 -0.11 -24.10 1.06
CA TRP A 380 0.18 -25.04 2.15
C TRP A 380 0.56 -24.32 3.44
N LEU A 381 -0.11 -24.69 4.53
CA LEU A 381 0.09 -24.15 5.87
C LEU A 381 0.27 -25.27 6.89
N TRP A 382 1.09 -25.01 7.89
CA TRP A 382 1.08 -25.76 9.15
C TRP A 382 0.48 -24.89 10.24
N VAL A 383 -0.59 -25.37 10.87
CA VAL A 383 -1.23 -24.74 12.03
C VAL A 383 -0.79 -25.49 13.28
N ASP A 384 0.11 -24.87 14.02
CA ASP A 384 0.71 -25.38 15.25
C ASP A 384 -0.12 -24.94 16.46
N ALA A 385 -0.54 -25.91 17.28
CA ALA A 385 -1.16 -25.68 18.59
C ALA A 385 -0.53 -26.59 19.66
N CYS A 386 0.78 -26.79 19.51
CA CYS A 386 1.58 -27.74 20.26
C CYS A 386 1.64 -27.43 21.76
N ASP A 387 1.57 -28.48 22.58
CA ASP A 387 1.77 -28.43 24.03
C ASP A 387 3.27 -28.41 24.40
N ASP A 388 3.55 -28.14 25.68
CA ASP A 388 4.94 -28.02 26.16
C ASP A 388 5.77 -29.30 25.96
N ARG A 389 5.13 -30.48 25.94
CA ARG A 389 5.82 -31.76 25.80
C ARG A 389 6.40 -31.95 24.40
N HIS A 390 5.73 -31.42 23.38
CA HIS A 390 6.16 -31.55 21.99
C HIS A 390 6.80 -30.26 21.45
N ARG A 391 7.01 -29.25 22.32
CA ARG A 391 7.56 -27.94 21.96
C ARG A 391 8.87 -28.03 21.17
N HIS A 392 9.74 -28.95 21.56
CA HIS A 392 11.02 -29.21 20.89
C HIS A 392 10.87 -29.58 19.40
N LEU A 393 9.85 -30.37 19.03
CA LEU A 393 9.56 -30.70 17.63
C LEU A 393 9.07 -29.47 16.89
N SER A 394 8.18 -28.69 17.52
CA SER A 394 7.68 -27.43 16.94
C SER A 394 8.81 -26.42 16.73
N ASP A 395 9.74 -26.29 17.68
CA ASP A 395 10.92 -25.43 17.53
C ASP A 395 11.84 -25.91 16.40
N ALA A 396 12.05 -27.22 16.25
CA ALA A 396 12.83 -27.78 15.16
C ALA A 396 12.19 -27.49 13.77
N VAL A 397 10.86 -27.64 13.64
CA VAL A 397 10.13 -27.23 12.43
C VAL A 397 10.36 -25.74 12.15
N ARG A 398 10.16 -24.87 13.16
CA ARG A 398 10.35 -23.42 13.02
C ARG A 398 11.78 -23.09 12.61
N GLN A 399 12.78 -23.76 13.16
CA GLN A 399 14.18 -23.54 12.82
C GLN A 399 14.47 -23.93 11.36
N LYS A 400 14.04 -25.11 10.90
CA LYS A 400 14.21 -25.57 9.51
C LYS A 400 13.58 -24.58 8.52
N LEU A 401 12.36 -24.10 8.80
CA LEU A 401 11.68 -23.08 7.98
C LEU A 401 12.41 -21.72 8.04
N ALA A 402 12.84 -21.30 9.22
CA ALA A 402 13.55 -20.03 9.43
C ALA A 402 14.86 -19.95 8.66
N VAL A 403 15.62 -21.05 8.57
CA VAL A 403 16.86 -21.14 7.79
C VAL A 403 16.58 -20.94 6.30
N HIS A 404 15.53 -21.56 5.76
CA HIS A 404 15.18 -21.38 4.35
C HIS A 404 14.76 -19.95 4.01
N SER A 405 13.98 -19.31 4.89
CA SER A 405 13.46 -17.95 4.67
C SER A 405 14.35 -16.84 5.22
N GLN A 406 15.55 -17.15 5.75
CA GLN A 406 16.40 -16.18 6.46
C GLN A 406 16.71 -14.94 5.62
N ALA A 407 17.32 -15.13 4.44
CA ALA A 407 17.71 -14.02 3.57
C ALA A 407 16.53 -13.12 3.16
N LEU A 408 15.35 -13.73 2.94
CA LEU A 408 14.13 -13.00 2.61
C LEU A 408 13.66 -12.14 3.79
N ARG A 409 13.66 -12.69 5.01
CA ARG A 409 13.22 -12.01 6.23
C ARG A 409 14.17 -10.88 6.63
N GLU A 410 15.47 -11.12 6.58
CA GLU A 410 16.50 -10.11 6.88
C GLU A 410 16.42 -8.94 5.90
N ALA A 411 16.36 -9.23 4.59
CA ALA A 411 16.21 -8.18 3.58
C ALA A 411 14.88 -7.41 3.75
N HIS A 412 13.81 -8.06 4.19
CA HIS A 412 12.54 -7.38 4.47
C HIS A 412 12.64 -6.45 5.67
N GLN A 413 13.24 -6.90 6.76
CA GLN A 413 13.46 -6.09 7.95
C GLN A 413 14.28 -4.85 7.63
N GLU A 414 15.37 -5.00 6.86
CA GLU A 414 16.20 -3.87 6.42
C GLU A 414 15.38 -2.86 5.59
N ARG A 415 14.55 -3.33 4.65
CA ARG A 415 13.68 -2.46 3.86
C ARG A 415 12.67 -1.68 4.72
N LEU A 416 12.09 -2.32 5.73
CA LEU A 416 11.15 -1.64 6.62
C LEU A 416 11.84 -0.51 7.41
N LEU A 417 13.05 -0.77 7.94
CA LEU A 417 13.85 0.25 8.62
C LEU A 417 14.17 1.42 7.70
N GLN A 418 14.55 1.16 6.45
CA GLN A 418 14.82 2.20 5.45
C GLN A 418 13.57 3.01 5.09
N LEU A 419 12.40 2.36 4.99
CA LEU A 419 11.13 3.04 4.72
C LEU A 419 10.68 3.92 5.89
N GLU A 420 10.87 3.45 7.11
CA GLU A 420 10.58 4.20 8.33
C GLU A 420 11.46 5.47 8.39
N GLU A 421 12.78 5.32 8.24
CA GLU A 421 13.73 6.44 8.21
C GLU A 421 13.37 7.46 7.11
N LYS A 422 13.08 7.00 5.88
CA LYS A 422 12.65 7.88 4.79
C LYS A 422 11.33 8.59 5.10
N THR A 423 10.41 7.94 5.81
CA THR A 423 9.12 8.54 6.16
C THR A 423 9.28 9.61 7.23
N GLU A 424 10.11 9.37 8.25
CA GLU A 424 10.44 10.36 9.27
C GLU A 424 11.16 11.58 8.68
N GLN A 425 12.15 11.36 7.81
CA GLN A 425 12.86 12.44 7.11
C GLN A 425 11.90 13.31 6.29
N ARG A 426 10.95 12.70 5.56
CA ARG A 426 9.94 13.42 4.79
C ARG A 426 8.97 14.20 5.68
N ALA A 427 8.51 13.60 6.78
CA ALA A 427 7.64 14.27 7.74
C ALA A 427 8.34 15.51 8.35
N ALA A 428 9.61 15.37 8.74
CA ALA A 428 10.41 16.49 9.25
C ALA A 428 10.58 17.60 8.18
N ALA A 429 10.91 17.23 6.94
CA ALA A 429 11.03 18.19 5.84
C ALA A 429 9.71 18.91 5.54
N ALA A 430 8.57 18.21 5.60
CA ALA A 430 7.25 18.79 5.40
C ALA A 430 6.89 19.81 6.49
N ILE A 431 7.22 19.53 7.76
CA ILE A 431 7.02 20.47 8.88
C ILE A 431 7.85 21.75 8.67
N VAL A 432 9.11 21.61 8.27
CA VAL A 432 9.98 22.75 7.98
C VAL A 432 9.43 23.60 6.82
N LEU A 433 9.00 22.94 5.73
CA LEU A 433 8.43 23.63 4.58
C LEU A 433 7.11 24.36 4.92
N ALA A 434 6.22 23.70 5.68
CA ALA A 434 4.96 24.31 6.12
C ALA A 434 5.23 25.53 7.01
N SER A 435 6.21 25.43 7.92
CA SER A 435 6.61 26.55 8.79
C SER A 435 7.15 27.73 7.98
N ARG A 436 7.94 27.46 6.92
CA ARG A 436 8.44 28.51 6.01
C ARG A 436 7.29 29.18 5.25
N LYS A 437 6.37 28.41 4.67
CA LYS A 437 5.19 28.97 3.98
C LYS A 437 4.34 29.82 4.90
N HIS A 438 4.07 29.35 6.12
CA HIS A 438 3.33 30.14 7.11
C HIS A 438 4.06 31.43 7.49
N ALA A 439 5.39 31.40 7.62
CA ALA A 439 6.17 32.61 7.89
C ALA A 439 6.16 33.59 6.70
N GLU A 440 6.27 33.09 5.46
CA GLU A 440 6.18 33.91 4.24
C GLU A 440 4.78 34.53 4.08
N GLU A 441 3.72 33.75 4.29
CA GLU A 441 2.34 34.24 4.25
C GLU A 441 2.07 35.27 5.36
N ALA A 442 2.59 35.03 6.57
CA ALA A 442 2.47 35.98 7.67
C ALA A 442 3.23 37.29 7.38
N ALA A 443 4.43 37.19 6.80
CA ALA A 443 5.21 38.36 6.38
C ALA A 443 4.48 39.15 5.28
N ALA A 444 3.93 38.47 4.27
CA ALA A 444 3.16 39.11 3.21
C ALA A 444 1.89 39.80 3.74
N ARG A 445 1.17 39.16 4.66
CA ARG A 445 -0.01 39.77 5.32
C ARG A 445 0.38 40.99 6.16
N ALA A 446 1.46 40.88 6.95
CA ALA A 446 1.96 42.00 7.75
C ALA A 446 2.40 43.18 6.87
N GLU A 447 2.99 42.92 5.70
CA GLU A 447 3.34 43.96 4.74
C GLU A 447 2.10 44.66 4.17
N VAL A 448 1.07 43.90 3.76
CA VAL A 448 -0.21 44.46 3.29
C VAL A 448 -0.88 45.28 4.39
N GLU A 449 -0.97 44.76 5.63
CA GLU A 449 -1.54 45.49 6.76
C GLU A 449 -0.76 46.77 7.08
N ALA A 450 0.57 46.74 7.02
CA ALA A 450 1.42 47.91 7.22
C ALA A 450 1.20 48.96 6.11
N GLN A 451 1.08 48.53 4.85
CA GLN A 451 0.78 49.40 3.72
C GLN A 451 -0.62 50.03 3.85
N GLU A 452 -1.63 49.24 4.23
CA GLU A 452 -2.98 49.75 4.48
C GLU A 452 -3.05 50.70 5.67
N ALA A 453 -2.35 50.40 6.77
CA ALA A 453 -2.27 51.28 7.93
C ALA A 453 -1.60 52.62 7.57
N ARG A 454 -0.53 52.56 6.76
CA ARG A 454 0.13 53.76 6.22
C ARG A 454 -0.81 54.54 5.29
N ALA A 455 -1.53 53.86 4.41
CA ALA A 455 -2.50 54.48 3.51
C ALA A 455 -3.67 55.11 4.27
N ARG A 456 -4.19 54.45 5.31
CA ARG A 456 -5.23 54.99 6.20
C ARG A 456 -4.74 56.21 6.97
N SER A 457 -3.52 56.16 7.50
CA SER A 457 -2.89 57.31 8.18
C SER A 457 -2.76 58.50 7.23
N LEU A 458 -2.25 58.30 6.02
CA LEU A 458 -2.19 59.33 4.98
C LEU A 458 -3.59 59.82 4.57
N ALA A 459 -4.57 58.93 4.42
CA ALA A 459 -5.94 59.29 4.05
C ALA A 459 -6.62 60.17 5.11
N ALA A 460 -6.38 59.89 6.40
CA ALA A 460 -6.89 60.67 7.53
C ALA A 460 -6.19 62.03 7.71
N MET A 461 -5.00 62.21 7.14
CA MET A 461 -4.30 63.49 7.15
C MET A 461 -4.95 64.50 6.20
N SER A 462 -5.01 65.75 6.65
CA SER A 462 -5.38 66.89 5.82
C SER A 462 -4.40 67.05 4.64
N PRO A 463 -4.80 67.71 3.53
CA PRO A 463 -3.91 67.95 2.39
C PRO A 463 -2.59 68.65 2.77
N ASN A 464 -2.63 69.54 3.76
CA ASN A 464 -1.46 70.26 4.25
C ASN A 464 -0.53 69.34 5.06
N ARG A 465 -1.09 68.46 5.89
CA ARG A 465 -0.30 67.51 6.69
C ARG A 465 0.35 66.42 5.82
N ARG A 466 -0.30 66.01 4.72
CA ARG A 466 0.33 65.16 3.68
C ARG A 466 1.53 65.83 3.02
N ARG A 467 1.44 67.13 2.70
CA ARG A 467 2.57 67.90 2.14
C ARG A 467 3.77 67.99 3.11
N VAL A 468 3.53 68.05 4.42
CA VAL A 468 4.60 68.00 5.43
C VAL A 468 5.24 66.61 5.49
N GLU A 469 4.46 65.53 5.46
CA GLU A 469 4.98 64.15 5.44
C GLU A 469 5.75 63.82 4.15
N GLU A 470 5.26 64.26 2.99
CA GLU A 470 5.98 64.16 1.71
C GLU A 470 7.32 64.91 1.75
N PHE A 471 7.33 66.10 2.35
CA PHE A 471 8.56 66.86 2.57
C PHE A 471 9.54 66.11 3.47
N ILE A 472 9.08 65.54 4.58
CA ILE A 472 9.92 64.73 5.48
C ILE A 472 10.49 63.53 4.74
N ALA A 473 9.67 62.80 3.98
CA ALA A 473 10.08 61.62 3.23
C ALA A 473 11.12 61.95 2.16
N ASP A 474 10.91 63.00 1.37
CA ASP A 474 11.84 63.45 0.34
C ASP A 474 13.19 63.88 0.92
N PHE A 475 13.18 64.59 2.06
CA PHE A 475 14.41 65.04 2.71
C PHE A 475 15.15 63.90 3.42
N ALA A 476 14.43 62.96 4.02
CA ALA A 476 15.03 61.76 4.62
C ALA A 476 15.73 60.90 3.56
N ALA A 477 15.05 60.61 2.44
CA ALA A 477 15.63 59.87 1.33
C ALA A 477 16.86 60.58 0.74
N ARG A 478 16.82 61.91 0.65
CA ARG A 478 17.96 62.69 0.17
C ARG A 478 19.13 62.69 1.15
N ALA A 479 18.86 62.77 2.46
CA ALA A 479 19.89 62.70 3.49
C ALA A 479 20.64 61.35 3.44
N GLU A 480 19.92 60.24 3.23
CA GLU A 480 20.53 58.92 3.03
C GLU A 480 21.39 58.86 1.76
N GLN A 481 20.89 59.38 0.63
CA GLN A 481 21.66 59.43 -0.62
C GLN A 481 22.97 60.21 -0.49
N LEU A 482 22.95 61.31 0.27
CA LEU A 482 24.11 62.17 0.45
C LEU A 482 25.14 61.56 1.42
N ARG A 483 24.78 60.55 2.22
CA ARG A 483 25.66 59.85 3.19
C ARG A 483 26.49 60.81 4.06
N GLY A 484 25.83 61.84 4.59
CA GLY A 484 26.47 62.86 5.45
C GLY A 484 27.06 64.06 4.71
N ASN A 485 27.11 64.04 3.36
CA ASN A 485 27.34 65.26 2.58
C ASN A 485 26.09 66.15 2.57
N ARG A 486 26.26 67.42 2.21
CA ARG A 486 25.17 68.40 2.18
C ARG A 486 25.23 69.24 0.91
N GLU A 487 24.08 69.52 0.33
CA GLU A 487 23.95 70.39 -0.83
C GLU A 487 24.28 71.85 -0.46
N ASN A 488 24.73 72.63 -1.45
CA ASN A 488 24.96 74.04 -1.24
C ASN A 488 23.63 74.78 -1.05
N ALA A 489 23.68 75.91 -0.34
CA ALA A 489 22.50 76.77 -0.19
C ALA A 489 21.95 77.21 -1.56
N ASN A 490 20.62 77.29 -1.65
CA ASN A 490 19.82 77.64 -2.83
C ASN A 490 19.71 76.55 -3.91
N ALA A 491 20.19 75.35 -3.61
CA ALA A 491 19.88 74.16 -4.40
C ALA A 491 18.40 73.75 -4.26
N VAL A 492 18.02 72.69 -4.99
CA VAL A 492 16.63 72.21 -5.13
C VAL A 492 15.95 71.99 -3.78
N PHE A 493 16.62 71.31 -2.83
CA PHE A 493 16.06 71.04 -1.52
C PHE A 493 15.97 72.31 -0.64
N HIS A 494 16.88 73.28 -0.78
CA HIS A 494 16.75 74.57 -0.08
C HIS A 494 15.51 75.34 -0.54
N ASN A 495 15.26 75.35 -1.86
CA ASN A 495 14.09 76.04 -2.43
C ASN A 495 12.77 75.33 -2.09
N ARG A 496 12.76 74.00 -2.01
CA ARG A 496 11.59 73.23 -1.53
C ARG A 496 11.23 73.54 -0.09
N ALA A 497 12.21 73.67 0.81
CA ALA A 497 11.97 74.10 2.18
C ALA A 497 11.43 75.54 2.26
N ARG A 498 11.92 76.43 1.40
CA ARG A 498 11.40 77.80 1.30
C ARG A 498 9.94 77.83 0.82
N ALA A 499 9.61 77.04 -0.20
CA ALA A 499 8.26 76.92 -0.72
C ALA A 499 7.29 76.35 0.33
N LEU A 500 7.69 75.32 1.07
CA LEU A 500 6.87 74.76 2.15
C LEU A 500 6.63 75.78 3.27
N ALA A 501 7.67 76.51 3.69
CA ALA A 501 7.52 77.56 4.71
C ALA A 501 6.61 78.70 4.27
N GLN A 502 6.62 79.06 2.98
CA GLN A 502 5.76 80.10 2.41
C GLN A 502 4.30 79.66 2.34
N ASP A 503 4.05 78.47 1.79
CA ASP A 503 2.69 77.89 1.69
C ASP A 503 2.08 77.68 3.08
N ALA A 504 2.89 77.27 4.06
CA ALA A 504 2.44 76.99 5.42
C ALA A 504 1.81 78.20 6.11
N VAL A 505 2.16 79.44 5.75
CA VAL A 505 1.63 80.65 6.41
C VAL A 505 0.09 80.69 6.43
N ALA A 506 -0.56 80.13 5.41
CA ALA A 506 -2.02 80.09 5.28
C ALA A 506 -2.69 78.86 5.92
N TRP A 507 -1.94 77.98 6.59
CA TRP A 507 -2.44 76.73 7.15
C TRP A 507 -2.96 76.90 8.59
N THR A 508 -3.62 75.87 9.12
CA THR A 508 -4.06 75.85 10.51
C THR A 508 -2.86 75.94 11.46
N HIS A 509 -3.06 76.43 12.69
CA HIS A 509 -1.95 76.56 13.66
C HIS A 509 -1.20 75.23 13.88
N GLU A 510 -1.91 74.12 13.99
CA GLU A 510 -1.30 72.80 14.18
C GLU A 510 -0.45 72.37 12.97
N GLU A 511 -0.89 72.65 11.74
CA GLU A 511 -0.16 72.35 10.51
C GLU A 511 1.04 73.28 10.28
N ARG A 512 0.92 74.55 10.68
CA ARG A 512 2.03 75.53 10.64
C ARG A 512 3.17 75.12 11.54
N VAL A 513 2.85 74.69 12.76
CA VAL A 513 3.84 74.16 13.72
C VAL A 513 4.51 72.91 13.16
N ALA A 514 3.74 71.96 12.62
CA ALA A 514 4.29 70.74 12.02
C ALA A 514 5.24 71.01 10.84
N ALA A 515 4.89 71.94 9.94
CA ALA A 515 5.76 72.33 8.83
C ALA A 515 7.06 73.00 9.30
N ALA A 516 6.98 73.86 10.32
CA ALA A 516 8.15 74.52 10.90
C ALA A 516 9.11 73.54 11.57
N ASP A 517 8.57 72.56 12.31
CA ASP A 517 9.35 71.52 12.98
C ASP A 517 10.03 70.59 11.95
N ALA A 518 9.30 70.18 10.91
CA ALA A 518 9.84 69.35 9.82
C ALA A 518 11.01 70.03 9.09
N ILE A 519 10.85 71.30 8.72
CA ILE A 519 11.91 72.09 8.08
C ILE A 519 13.12 72.23 9.00
N GLU A 520 12.88 72.51 10.28
CA GLU A 520 13.96 72.73 11.25
C GLU A 520 14.80 71.47 11.50
N GLN A 521 14.14 70.31 11.53
CA GLN A 521 14.78 69.02 11.74
C GLN A 521 15.55 68.52 10.51
N TRP A 522 14.96 68.62 9.31
CA TRP A 522 15.48 67.92 8.13
C TRP A 522 16.34 68.80 7.20
N LEU A 523 16.08 70.10 7.11
CA LEU A 523 16.86 71.01 6.26
C LEU A 523 18.38 71.00 6.55
N PRO A 524 18.87 71.04 7.81
CA PRO A 524 20.31 71.07 8.08
C PRO A 524 21.01 69.73 7.84
N GLN A 525 20.25 68.64 7.67
CA GLN A 525 20.79 67.32 7.35
C GLN A 525 21.07 67.19 5.84
N VAL A 526 20.32 67.90 5.00
CA VAL A 526 20.41 67.82 3.53
C VAL A 526 21.16 69.01 2.93
N VAL A 527 21.08 70.21 3.52
CA VAL A 527 21.64 71.44 2.96
C VAL A 527 22.63 72.08 3.93
N LYS A 528 23.73 72.64 3.40
CA LYS A 528 24.74 73.42 4.14
C LYS A 528 24.15 74.77 4.54
N VAL A 529 23.36 74.79 5.61
CA VAL A 529 22.77 76.00 6.18
C VAL A 529 23.01 76.08 7.68
N GLN A 530 23.04 77.31 8.22
CA GLN A 530 22.96 77.53 9.66
C GLN A 530 21.49 77.67 10.07
N ILE A 531 20.96 76.70 10.82
CA ILE A 531 19.53 76.69 11.15
C ILE A 531 19.07 77.93 11.91
N LYS A 532 19.96 78.56 12.71
CA LYS A 532 19.68 79.82 13.42
C LYS A 532 19.39 80.98 12.46
N GLU A 533 20.04 81.01 11.30
CA GLU A 533 19.77 82.02 10.26
C GLU A 533 18.50 81.69 9.48
N GLU A 534 18.31 80.42 9.11
CA GLU A 534 17.14 80.00 8.34
C GLU A 534 15.83 80.14 9.12
N ARG A 535 15.85 79.97 10.46
CA ARG A 535 14.70 80.30 11.33
C ARG A 535 14.22 81.74 11.15
N LYS A 536 15.15 82.69 10.97
CA LYS A 536 14.83 84.11 10.73
C LYS A 536 14.40 84.36 9.28
N LYS A 537 15.13 83.79 8.30
CA LYS A 537 14.87 84.00 6.87
C LYS A 537 13.54 83.37 6.41
N LEU A 538 13.23 82.16 6.88
CA LEU A 538 11.99 81.45 6.58
C LEU A 538 10.85 81.79 7.56
N LYS A 539 11.09 82.70 8.52
CA LYS A 539 10.11 83.13 9.54
C LYS A 539 9.46 81.97 10.30
N LEU A 540 10.20 80.89 10.56
CA LEU A 540 9.69 79.67 11.20
C LEU A 540 9.12 79.94 12.60
N SER A 541 9.63 80.96 13.31
CA SER A 541 9.08 81.38 14.60
C SER A 541 7.67 81.96 14.49
N MET A 542 7.31 82.61 13.36
CA MET A 542 5.96 83.13 13.13
C MET A 542 4.95 82.02 12.81
N LEU A 543 5.41 80.91 12.23
CA LEU A 543 4.57 79.73 11.99
C LEU A 543 4.18 79.03 13.31
N ARG A 544 4.94 79.23 14.38
CA ARG A 544 4.66 78.67 15.72
C ARG A 544 3.84 79.59 16.62
N THR A 545 3.50 80.79 16.18
CA THR A 545 2.67 81.71 16.95
C THR A 545 1.18 81.34 16.76
N PRO A 546 0.36 81.27 17.85
CA PRO A 546 -1.07 80.98 17.77
C PRO A 546 -1.79 81.85 16.74
#